data_AF-A0AB33BQK9-F1
#
_entry.id   AF-A0AB33BQK9-F1
#
_cell.length_a   1.000
_cell.length_b   1.000
_cell.length_c   1.000
_cell.angle_alpha   90.00
_cell.angle_beta   90.00
_cell.angle_gamma   90.00
#
_symmetry.space_group_name_H-M   'P 1'
#
loop_
_entity.id
_entity.type
_entity.pdbx_description
1 polymer ?
#
loop_
_entity_poly.entity_id
_entity_poly.type
_entity_poly.pdbx_seq_one_letter_code
_entity_poly.pdbx_strand_id
1 'polypeptide(L)'
;MKIKEVSEITDLTAVTLRYYEKSGLIPSIQRKNGIRNYTETDIEAINFIKCMRAAGLSVKSLVKYMDLFNRNEDTTSLRKQILATEQQKLKKQIAVMQKSVEIIDHKLELYDQGAFKNVH
;
A
#
# COMPACT_ATOMS: atom_id res chain seq x y z
N MET A 1 -7.82 -20.33 5.60
CA MET A 1 -9.00 -19.44 5.67
C MET A 1 -9.59 -19.26 4.29
N LYS A 2 -10.92 -19.17 4.14
CA LYS A 2 -11.57 -18.92 2.85
C LYS A 2 -11.56 -17.43 2.50
N ILE A 3 -11.77 -17.13 1.22
CA ILE A 3 -11.74 -15.75 0.71
C ILE A 3 -12.71 -14.79 1.43
N LYS A 4 -13.84 -15.29 1.94
CA LYS A 4 -14.80 -14.48 2.68
C LYS A 4 -14.22 -14.01 4.03
N GLU A 5 -13.62 -14.93 4.78
CA GLU A 5 -12.99 -14.63 6.07
C GLU A 5 -11.83 -13.63 5.88
N VAL A 6 -10.99 -13.86 4.85
CA VAL A 6 -9.88 -12.94 4.54
C VAL A 6 -10.38 -11.57 4.11
N SER A 7 -11.50 -11.51 3.37
CA SER A 7 -12.13 -10.25 2.98
C SER A 7 -12.54 -9.42 4.20
N GLU A 8 -13.09 -10.06 5.21
CA GLU A 8 -13.49 -9.43 6.48
C GLU A 8 -12.27 -8.98 7.31
N ILE A 9 -11.25 -9.82 7.44
CA ILE A 9 -10.04 -9.51 8.22
C ILE A 9 -9.22 -8.37 7.61
N THR A 10 -9.06 -8.41 6.28
CA THR A 10 -8.21 -7.45 5.56
C THR A 10 -8.97 -6.23 5.11
N ASP A 11 -10.30 -6.20 5.26
CA ASP A 11 -11.18 -5.15 4.76
C ASP A 11 -10.90 -4.87 3.26
N LEU A 12 -10.83 -5.96 2.49
CA LEU A 12 -10.65 -5.94 1.04
C LEU A 12 -11.73 -6.79 0.41
N THR A 13 -12.33 -6.34 -0.70
CA THR A 13 -13.30 -7.16 -1.41
C THR A 13 -12.66 -8.43 -1.97
N ALA A 14 -13.46 -9.50 -2.12
CA ALA A 14 -13.02 -10.71 -2.80
C ALA A 14 -12.52 -10.44 -4.24
N VAL A 15 -13.04 -9.41 -4.90
CA VAL A 15 -12.59 -8.98 -6.24
C VAL A 15 -11.18 -8.40 -6.16
N THR A 16 -10.90 -7.54 -5.16
CA THR A 16 -9.57 -6.98 -4.93
C THR A 16 -8.54 -8.06 -4.59
N LEU A 17 -8.90 -9.03 -3.75
CA LEU A 17 -8.03 -10.16 -3.42
C LEU A 17 -7.68 -10.99 -4.67
N ARG A 18 -8.67 -11.27 -5.54
CA ARG A 18 -8.44 -11.95 -6.83
C ARG A 18 -7.59 -11.12 -7.78
N TYR A 19 -7.79 -9.81 -7.78
CA TYR A 19 -6.98 -8.89 -8.57
C TYR A 19 -5.52 -8.91 -8.12
N TYR A 20 -5.26 -8.87 -6.81
CA TYR A 20 -3.90 -8.95 -6.25
C TYR A 20 -3.21 -10.27 -6.63
N GLU A 21 -3.93 -11.39 -6.57
CA GLU A 21 -3.39 -12.68 -7.02
C GLU A 21 -3.09 -12.66 -8.52
N LYS A 22 -4.03 -12.17 -9.35
CA LYS A 22 -3.85 -12.09 -10.80
C LYS A 22 -2.72 -11.14 -11.22
N SER A 23 -2.49 -10.07 -10.48
CA SER A 23 -1.44 -9.09 -10.77
C SER A 23 -0.06 -9.52 -10.25
N GLY A 24 0.05 -10.68 -9.58
CA GLY A 24 1.29 -11.14 -8.94
C GLY A 24 1.67 -10.34 -7.69
N LEU A 25 0.72 -9.59 -7.11
CA LEU A 25 0.97 -8.89 -5.85
C LEU A 25 1.01 -9.88 -4.69
N ILE A 26 0.14 -10.88 -4.70
CA ILE A 26 0.22 -12.00 -3.77
C ILE A 26 0.56 -13.27 -4.57
N PRO A 27 1.31 -14.21 -3.97
CA PRO A 27 1.57 -15.50 -4.61
C PRO A 27 0.25 -16.22 -4.91
N SER A 28 0.32 -17.20 -5.81
CA SER A 28 -0.80 -18.08 -6.13
C SER A 28 -1.30 -18.76 -4.86
N ILE A 29 -2.57 -18.55 -4.51
CA ILE A 29 -3.13 -19.05 -3.26
C ILE A 29 -3.47 -20.52 -3.43
N GLN A 30 -3.00 -21.34 -2.49
CA GLN A 30 -3.26 -22.77 -2.50
C GLN A 30 -4.76 -23.05 -2.48
N ARG A 31 -5.16 -24.16 -3.14
CA ARG A 31 -6.55 -24.58 -3.19
C ARG A 31 -6.73 -25.88 -2.41
N LYS A 32 -7.76 -25.91 -1.55
CA LYS A 32 -8.24 -27.11 -0.89
C LYS A 32 -9.65 -27.40 -1.38
N ASN A 33 -9.87 -28.57 -1.98
CA ASN A 33 -11.15 -28.96 -2.61
C ASN A 33 -11.65 -27.92 -3.64
N GLY A 34 -10.74 -27.40 -4.47
CA GLY A 34 -11.05 -26.40 -5.51
C GLY A 34 -11.24 -24.96 -5.00
N ILE A 35 -11.27 -24.76 -3.67
CA ILE A 35 -11.50 -23.45 -3.03
C ILE A 35 -10.17 -22.87 -2.53
N ARG A 36 -9.95 -21.57 -2.75
CA ARG A 36 -8.77 -20.86 -2.20
C ARG A 36 -8.71 -20.98 -0.68
N ASN A 37 -7.56 -21.37 -0.18
CA ASN A 37 -7.26 -21.51 1.23
C ASN A 37 -6.01 -20.69 1.57
N TYR A 38 -6.25 -19.54 2.19
CA TYR A 38 -5.23 -18.59 2.62
C TYR A 38 -4.62 -19.03 3.96
N THR A 39 -3.33 -18.82 4.09
CA THR A 39 -2.54 -19.00 5.31
C THR A 39 -2.40 -17.66 6.06
N GLU A 40 -1.90 -17.71 7.29
CA GLU A 40 -1.59 -16.48 8.05
C GLU A 40 -0.54 -15.63 7.35
N THR A 41 0.50 -16.27 6.79
CA THR A 41 1.54 -15.60 6.00
C THR A 41 0.97 -14.89 4.76
N ASP A 42 -0.04 -15.47 4.12
CA ASP A 42 -0.73 -14.79 3.01
C ASP A 42 -1.43 -13.52 3.50
N ILE A 43 -2.04 -13.55 4.69
CA ILE A 43 -2.74 -12.40 5.29
C ILE A 43 -1.75 -11.30 5.67
N GLU A 44 -0.60 -11.65 6.26
CA GLU A 44 0.49 -10.70 6.54
C GLU A 44 0.97 -10.00 5.26
N ALA A 45 1.18 -10.76 4.19
CA ALA A 45 1.56 -10.21 2.88
C ALA A 45 0.46 -9.30 2.32
N ILE A 46 -0.81 -9.71 2.38
CA ILE A 46 -1.95 -8.89 1.94
C ILE A 46 -2.02 -7.57 2.71
N ASN A 47 -1.84 -7.59 4.03
CA ASN A 47 -1.87 -6.39 4.86
C ASN A 47 -0.70 -5.45 4.54
N PHE A 48 0.49 -6.00 4.33
CA PHE A 48 1.64 -5.23 3.87
C PHE A 48 1.34 -4.53 2.53
N ILE A 49 0.85 -5.28 1.53
CA ILE A 49 0.51 -4.75 0.21
C ILE A 49 -0.60 -3.71 0.30
N LYS A 50 -1.65 -3.96 1.10
CA LYS A 50 -2.75 -3.01 1.35
C LYS A 50 -2.19 -1.68 1.86
N CYS A 51 -1.36 -1.72 2.91
CA CYS A 51 -0.75 -0.53 3.50
C CYS A 51 0.10 0.23 2.48
N MET A 52 0.97 -0.47 1.75
CA MET A 52 1.85 0.13 0.75
C MET A 52 1.08 0.74 -0.42
N ARG A 53 0.02 0.08 -0.90
CA ARG A 53 -0.85 0.61 -1.96
C ARG A 53 -1.58 1.87 -1.51
N ALA A 54 -2.07 1.91 -0.28
CA ALA A 54 -2.70 3.11 0.30
C ALA A 54 -1.70 4.27 0.42
N ALA A 55 -0.43 3.98 0.72
CA ALA A 55 0.66 4.96 0.75
C ALA A 55 1.12 5.41 -0.66
N GLY A 56 0.53 4.91 -1.74
CA GLY A 56 0.84 5.33 -3.11
C GLY A 56 1.97 4.57 -3.79
N LEU A 57 2.45 3.45 -3.22
CA LEU A 57 3.45 2.62 -3.89
C LEU A 57 2.88 1.98 -5.16
N SER A 58 3.70 1.92 -6.20
CA SER A 58 3.31 1.35 -7.48
C SER A 58 3.12 -0.17 -7.38
N VAL A 59 2.13 -0.70 -8.10
CA VAL A 59 1.93 -2.14 -8.24
C VAL A 59 3.21 -2.81 -8.76
N LYS A 60 3.91 -2.18 -9.72
CA LYS A 60 5.15 -2.70 -10.30
C LYS A 60 6.25 -2.91 -9.26
N SER A 61 6.47 -1.94 -8.35
CA SER A 61 7.49 -2.06 -7.29
C SER A 61 7.15 -3.21 -6.33
N LEU A 62 5.87 -3.33 -5.96
CA LEU A 62 5.39 -4.35 -5.03
C LEU A 62 5.43 -5.75 -5.63
N VAL A 63 5.05 -5.92 -6.89
CA VAL A 63 5.21 -7.20 -7.61
C VAL A 63 6.68 -7.62 -7.62
N LYS A 64 7.60 -6.72 -7.98
CA LYS A 64 9.04 -7.03 -7.95
C LYS A 64 9.52 -7.44 -6.55
N TYR A 65 9.04 -6.79 -5.50
CA TYR A 65 9.37 -7.15 -4.13
C TYR A 65 8.86 -8.55 -3.78
N MET A 66 7.61 -8.85 -4.13
CA MET A 66 6.95 -10.13 -3.82
C MET A 66 7.54 -11.28 -4.64
N ASP A 67 7.91 -11.03 -5.89
CA ASP A 67 8.64 -11.99 -6.72
C ASP A 67 9.97 -12.40 -6.07
N LEU A 68 10.71 -11.43 -5.50
CA LEU A 68 11.96 -11.70 -4.78
C LEU A 68 11.71 -12.40 -3.44
N PHE A 69 10.64 -12.01 -2.73
CA PHE A 69 10.26 -12.61 -1.44
C PHE A 69 9.95 -14.10 -1.58
N ASN A 70 9.33 -14.50 -2.69
CA ASN A 70 8.93 -15.89 -2.93
C ASN A 70 10.04 -16.78 -3.52
N ARG A 71 11.26 -16.26 -3.75
CA ARG A 71 12.39 -17.08 -4.22
C ARG A 71 12.98 -17.88 -3.06
N ASN A 72 13.41 -19.11 -3.35
CA ASN A 72 14.14 -19.97 -2.41
C ASN A 72 15.62 -19.57 -2.24
N GLU A 73 15.97 -18.31 -2.52
CA GLU A 73 17.33 -17.77 -2.51
C GLU A 73 17.39 -16.57 -1.56
N ASP A 74 18.59 -16.22 -1.07
CA ASP A 74 18.73 -14.99 -0.29
C ASP A 74 18.64 -13.75 -1.18
N THR A 75 17.43 -13.19 -1.24
CA THR A 75 17.13 -11.94 -1.96
C THR A 75 17.06 -10.73 -1.03
N THR A 76 17.51 -10.85 0.22
CA THR A 76 17.31 -9.84 1.28
C THR A 76 17.89 -8.48 0.91
N SER A 77 19.08 -8.45 0.30
CA SER A 77 19.71 -7.21 -0.15
C SER A 77 18.88 -6.49 -1.23
N LEU A 78 18.39 -7.22 -2.23
CA LEU A 78 17.56 -6.68 -3.30
C LEU A 78 16.21 -6.17 -2.79
N ARG A 79 15.56 -6.92 -1.89
CA ARG A 79 14.31 -6.52 -1.24
C ARG A 79 14.51 -5.23 -0.43
N LYS A 80 15.58 -5.15 0.36
CA LYS A 80 15.94 -3.96 1.13
C LYS A 80 16.14 -2.74 0.23
N GLN A 81 16.80 -2.91 -0.93
CA GLN A 81 17.01 -1.81 -1.87
C GLN A 81 15.70 -1.24 -2.43
N ILE A 82 14.74 -2.12 -2.78
CA ILE A 82 13.40 -1.70 -3.24
C ILE A 82 12.71 -0.90 -2.12
N LEU A 83 12.65 -1.45 -0.91
CA LEU A 83 11.99 -0.78 0.22
C LEU A 83 12.66 0.56 0.58
N ALA A 84 13.99 0.64 0.54
CA ALA A 84 14.71 1.89 0.80
C ALA A 84 14.37 2.97 -0.25
N THR A 85 14.26 2.58 -1.53
CA THR A 85 13.88 3.49 -2.61
C THR A 85 12.45 3.99 -2.44
N GLU A 86 11.50 3.10 -2.16
CA GLU A 86 10.10 3.50 -1.93
C GLU A 86 9.96 4.33 -0.64
N GLN A 87 10.70 4.02 0.42
CA GLN A 87 10.73 4.83 1.64
C GLN A 87 11.19 6.27 1.35
N GLN A 88 12.23 6.46 0.53
CA GLN A 88 12.70 7.80 0.16
C GLN A 88 11.63 8.58 -0.63
N LYS A 89 10.87 7.92 -1.51
CA LYS A 89 9.76 8.55 -2.23
C LYS A 89 8.64 8.98 -1.27
N LEU A 90 8.27 8.09 -0.33
CA LEU A 90 7.27 8.42 0.70
C LEU A 90 7.70 9.62 1.54
N LYS A 91 8.96 9.65 2.00
CA LYS A 91 9.49 10.80 2.76
C LYS A 91 9.38 12.12 1.99
N LYS A 92 9.63 12.10 0.68
CA LYS A 92 9.45 13.29 -0.18
C LYS A 92 7.98 13.70 -0.29
N GLN A 93 7.06 12.74 -0.44
CA GLN A 93 5.63 13.02 -0.48
C GLN A 93 5.13 13.59 0.84
N ILE A 94 5.56 13.04 1.98
CA ILE A 94 5.23 13.55 3.32
C ILE A 94 5.68 15.00 3.46
N ALA A 95 6.92 15.33 3.06
CA ALA A 95 7.42 16.70 3.14
C ALA A 95 6.58 17.68 2.31
N VAL A 96 6.15 17.28 1.10
CA VAL A 96 5.25 18.08 0.27
C VAL A 96 3.88 18.26 0.93
N MET A 97 3.28 17.17 1.43
CA MET A 97 1.97 17.21 2.09
C MET A 97 2.00 18.09 3.35
N GLN A 98 3.04 17.97 4.17
CA GLN A 98 3.24 18.83 5.35
C GLN A 98 3.32 20.29 4.94
N LYS A 99 4.08 20.60 3.88
CA LYS A 99 4.16 21.97 3.38
C LYS A 99 2.82 22.50 2.86
N SER A 100 2.04 21.64 2.20
CA SER A 100 0.69 22.01 1.76
C SER A 100 -0.24 22.30 2.92
N VAL A 101 -0.18 21.50 4.00
CA VAL A 101 -0.96 21.73 5.22
C VAL A 101 -0.60 23.07 5.84
N GLU A 102 0.69 23.40 6.01
CA GLU A 102 1.13 24.69 6.53
C GLU A 102 0.55 25.89 5.75
N ILE A 103 0.52 25.79 4.42
CA ILE A 103 -0.03 26.85 3.56
C ILE A 103 -1.55 26.97 3.75
N ILE A 104 -2.25 25.83 3.85
CA ILE A 104 -3.69 25.81 4.06
C ILE A 104 -4.02 26.39 5.43
N ASP A 105 -3.32 25.97 6.49
CA ASP A 105 -3.52 26.47 7.85
C ASP A 105 -3.35 27.99 7.91
N HIS A 106 -2.28 28.51 7.29
CA HIS A 106 -2.09 29.96 7.20
C HIS A 106 -3.21 30.68 6.45
N LYS A 107 -3.77 30.08 5.39
CA LYS A 107 -4.92 30.67 4.67
C LYS A 107 -6.19 30.66 5.50
N LEU A 108 -6.44 29.60 6.26
CA LEU A 108 -7.58 29.50 7.16
C LEU A 108 -7.49 30.56 8.27
N GLU A 109 -6.32 30.75 8.87
CA GLU A 109 -6.08 31.80 9.87
C GLU A 109 -6.38 33.20 9.33
N LEU A 110 -5.98 33.49 8.09
CA LEU A 110 -6.28 34.78 7.44
C LEU A 110 -7.78 34.99 7.20
N TYR A 111 -8.53 33.93 6.92
CA TYR A 111 -9.99 33.99 6.80
C TYR A 111 -10.66 34.24 8.16
N ASP A 112 -10.21 33.55 9.21
CA ASP A 112 -10.75 33.70 10.57
C ASP A 112 -10.50 35.10 11.14
N GLN A 113 -9.39 35.74 10.76
CA GLN A 113 -9.03 37.10 11.17
C GLN A 113 -9.75 38.20 10.35
N GLY A 114 -10.59 37.84 9.38
CA GLY A 114 -11.27 38.81 8.50
C GLY A 114 -10.31 39.60 7.59
N ALA A 115 -9.06 39.12 7.43
CA ALA A 115 -8.00 39.84 6.72
C ALA A 115 -8.08 39.71 5.19
N PHE A 116 -9.00 38.89 4.67
CA PHE A 116 -9.28 38.83 3.24
C PHE A 116 -10.21 39.97 2.81
N LYS A 117 -9.61 41.15 2.58
CA LYS A 117 -10.21 42.10 1.64
C LYS A 117 -10.06 41.51 0.25
N ASN A 118 -11.17 41.14 -0.39
CA ASN A 118 -11.23 40.75 -1.79
C ASN A 118 -10.50 41.81 -2.63
N VAL A 119 -9.31 41.50 -3.10
CA VAL A 119 -8.71 42.25 -4.20
C VAL A 119 -9.26 41.57 -5.45
N HIS A 120 -10.20 42.28 -6.09
CA HIS A 120 -10.76 41.94 -7.40
C HIS A 120 -9.67 41.84 -8.47
#